data_AF-A0A3A5V608-F1
#
_entry.id   AF-A0A3A5V608-F1
#
_cell.length_a   1.000
_cell.length_b   1.000
_cell.length_c   1.000
_cell.angle_alpha   90.00
_cell.angle_beta   90.00
_cell.angle_gamma   90.00
#
_symmetry.space_group_name_H-M   'P 1'
#
loop_
_entity.id
_entity.type
_entity.pdbx_description
1 polymer ?
#
loop_
_entity_poly.entity_id
_entity_poly.type
_entity_poly.pdbx_seq_one_letter_code
_entity_poly.pdbx_strand_id
1 'polypeptide(L)'
;MRQVAAAFMAFVFLSSAAWTFTHEEKVEGWLVGQIAVENDEPSVQLPLQDREHWLVVVVDFEQNTANNGWGIEEADNMLNQAVVPYIEQLSGGDSNLSITVHDTVIRANFPLEDYGQDATGKDSGIGGEFLPSALAEEAVTSIMDEINWEVFDLDNDGAVDRFLVLHTTKGQEENPGNSNRIWSHFTYFEEPIELVDDHRIEHYTMASLQTGTSGVGTIIHEMLHQMGAIDLYPVHDEVAFQSWKGPGDWDIMASGNWNGGGRWPAMPTGANM
;
A
#
# COMPACT_ATOMS: atom_id res chain seq x y z
N MET A 1 36.52 10.29 43.15
CA MET A 1 35.12 9.97 42.77
C MET A 1 34.99 9.50 41.32
N ARG A 2 35.45 10.25 40.31
CA ARG A 2 35.35 9.84 38.88
C ARG A 2 36.02 8.50 38.54
N GLN A 3 37.21 8.23 39.05
CA GLN A 3 37.94 6.97 38.78
C GLN A 3 37.27 5.75 39.44
N VAL A 4 36.66 5.94 40.61
CA VAL A 4 35.92 4.88 41.31
C VAL A 4 34.61 4.57 40.58
N ALA A 5 33.91 5.60 40.09
CA ALA A 5 32.72 5.42 39.26
C ALA A 5 33.05 4.72 37.93
N ALA A 6 34.17 5.08 37.28
CA ALA A 6 34.63 4.43 36.06
C ALA A 6 34.99 2.96 36.28
N ALA A 7 35.69 2.64 37.38
CA ALA A 7 36.01 1.26 37.73
C ALA A 7 34.76 0.43 38.03
N PHE A 8 33.77 1.02 38.71
CA PHE A 8 32.48 0.39 38.96
C PHE A 8 31.71 0.12 37.65
N MET A 9 31.62 1.09 36.74
CA MET A 9 30.97 0.89 35.44
C MET A 9 31.70 -0.14 34.59
N ALA A 10 33.03 -0.14 34.57
CA ALA A 10 33.81 -1.14 33.87
C ALA A 10 33.54 -2.55 34.42
N PHE A 11 33.41 -2.69 35.74
CA PHE A 11 33.05 -3.95 36.36
C PHE A 11 31.64 -4.41 35.97
N VAL A 12 30.66 -3.50 35.95
CA VAL A 12 29.29 -3.78 35.50
C VAL A 12 29.26 -4.22 34.04
N PHE A 13 29.99 -3.54 33.14
CA PHE A 13 30.02 -3.92 31.73
C PHE A 13 30.73 -5.25 31.48
N LEU A 14 31.82 -5.53 32.21
CA LEU A 14 32.52 -6.80 32.10
C LEU A 14 31.69 -7.95 32.66
N SER A 15 30.98 -7.74 33.77
CA SER A 15 30.12 -8.77 34.35
C SER A 15 28.89 -9.03 33.49
N SER A 16 28.28 -7.99 32.91
CA SER A 16 27.17 -8.15 31.97
C SER A 16 27.62 -8.86 30.69
N ALA A 17 28.78 -8.49 30.12
CA ALA A 17 29.32 -9.15 28.93
C ALA A 17 29.65 -10.64 29.18
N ALA A 18 30.26 -10.95 30.34
CA ALA A 18 30.53 -12.33 30.72
C ALA A 18 29.24 -13.14 30.95
N TRP A 19 28.20 -12.51 31.50
CA TRP A 19 26.90 -13.14 31.68
C TRP A 19 26.21 -13.42 30.33
N THR A 20 26.18 -12.44 29.42
CA THR A 20 25.65 -12.58 28.06
C THR A 20 26.37 -13.71 27.30
N PHE A 21 27.70 -13.76 27.37
CA PHE A 21 28.50 -14.80 26.70
C PHE A 21 28.24 -16.22 27.22
N THR A 22 27.86 -16.36 28.50
CA THR A 22 27.59 -17.68 29.11
C THR A 22 26.12 -18.09 29.03
N HIS A 23 25.23 -17.19 28.62
CA HIS A 23 23.79 -17.40 28.55
C HIS A 23 23.24 -17.09 27.15
N GLU A 24 24.05 -17.39 26.12
CA GLU A 24 23.75 -17.14 24.71
C GLU A 24 22.32 -17.57 24.33
N GLU A 25 21.93 -18.82 24.63
CA GLU A 25 20.58 -19.33 24.33
C GLU A 25 19.44 -18.51 24.97
N LYS A 26 19.65 -17.94 26.17
CA LYS A 26 18.62 -17.11 26.82
C LYS A 26 18.55 -15.71 26.21
N VAL A 27 19.71 -15.18 25.82
CA VAL A 27 19.80 -13.88 25.16
C VAL A 27 19.21 -13.98 23.77
N GLU A 28 19.55 -15.02 23.02
CA GLU A 28 19.02 -15.32 21.70
C GLU A 28 17.52 -15.62 21.77
N GLY A 29 17.04 -16.43 22.71
CA GLY A 29 15.60 -16.66 22.91
C GLY A 29 14.82 -15.39 23.30
N TRP A 30 15.44 -14.49 24.08
CA TRP A 30 14.85 -13.18 24.37
C TRP A 30 14.89 -12.24 23.16
N LEU A 31 15.96 -12.26 22.37
CA LEU A 31 16.11 -11.46 21.16
C LEU A 31 15.12 -11.92 20.09
N VAL A 32 15.00 -13.23 19.86
CA VAL A 32 14.02 -13.85 18.97
C VAL A 32 12.59 -13.60 19.45
N GLY A 33 12.35 -13.56 20.77
CA GLY A 33 11.05 -13.18 21.32
C GLY A 33 10.73 -11.68 21.30
N GLN A 34 11.73 -10.82 21.05
CA GLN A 34 11.55 -9.37 20.83
C GLN A 34 11.44 -9.03 19.34
N ILE A 35 11.95 -9.89 18.46
CA ILE A 35 11.62 -9.85 17.05
C ILE A 35 10.19 -10.38 16.95
N ALA A 36 9.22 -9.49 16.81
CA ALA A 36 7.92 -9.86 16.29
C ALA A 36 8.18 -10.36 14.86
N VAL A 37 8.45 -11.65 14.70
CA VAL A 37 8.18 -12.31 13.44
C VAL A 37 6.67 -12.45 13.43
N GLU A 38 6.00 -11.47 12.82
CA GLU A 38 4.69 -11.73 12.24
C GLU A 38 4.86 -12.99 11.39
N ASN A 39 4.26 -14.09 11.85
CA ASN A 39 4.12 -15.29 11.04
C ASN A 39 2.98 -15.04 10.04
N ASP A 40 3.13 -14.01 9.21
CA ASP A 40 2.47 -14.04 7.92
C ASP A 40 3.29 -15.00 7.08
N GLU A 41 2.70 -16.16 6.80
CA GLU A 41 3.06 -16.88 5.58
C GLU A 41 3.08 -15.81 4.48
N PRO A 42 4.21 -15.59 3.77
CA PRO A 42 4.23 -14.57 2.75
C PRO A 42 3.14 -14.93 1.76
N SER A 43 2.06 -14.15 1.72
CA SER A 43 1.16 -14.14 0.59
C SER A 43 2.08 -13.86 -0.59
N VAL A 44 2.34 -14.89 -1.39
CA VAL A 44 3.24 -14.75 -2.53
C VAL A 44 2.41 -13.96 -3.53
N GLN A 45 2.50 -12.62 -3.47
CA GLN A 45 1.85 -11.78 -4.46
C GLN A 45 2.30 -12.24 -5.84
N LEU A 46 1.35 -12.37 -6.77
CA LEU A 46 1.68 -12.72 -8.14
C LEU A 46 2.57 -11.61 -8.71
N PRO A 47 3.83 -11.89 -9.07
CA PRO A 47 4.75 -10.87 -9.58
C PRO A 47 4.25 -10.32 -10.91
N LEU A 48 4.95 -9.33 -11.47
CA LEU A 48 4.61 -8.78 -12.79
C LEU A 48 4.51 -9.89 -13.85
N GLN A 49 3.39 -9.94 -14.56
CA GLN A 49 3.09 -10.90 -15.63
C GLN A 49 3.32 -10.29 -17.02
N ASP A 50 3.51 -11.13 -18.03
CA ASP A 50 3.59 -10.71 -19.45
C ASP A 50 2.29 -10.02 -19.91
N ARG A 51 1.15 -10.44 -19.34
CA ARG A 51 -0.19 -9.89 -19.63
C ARG A 51 -0.82 -9.46 -18.32
N GLU A 52 -0.82 -8.17 -18.06
CA GLU A 52 -1.42 -7.56 -16.90
C GLU A 52 -2.82 -7.07 -17.25
N HIS A 53 -3.81 -7.37 -16.39
CA HIS A 53 -5.16 -6.84 -16.55
C HIS A 53 -5.68 -6.35 -15.19
N TRP A 54 -5.90 -5.04 -15.09
CA TRP A 54 -6.37 -4.39 -13.86
C TRP A 54 -7.85 -4.05 -13.93
N LEU A 55 -8.60 -4.38 -12.87
CA LEU A 55 -9.92 -3.82 -12.62
C LEU A 55 -9.78 -2.55 -11.79
N VAL A 56 -10.41 -1.46 -12.25
CA VAL A 56 -10.41 -0.17 -11.58
C VAL A 56 -11.84 0.27 -11.31
N VAL A 57 -12.12 0.63 -10.07
CA VAL A 57 -13.41 1.24 -9.69
C VAL A 57 -13.21 2.66 -9.23
N VAL A 58 -14.14 3.55 -9.61
CA VAL A 58 -14.15 4.93 -9.12
C VAL A 58 -15.20 5.06 -8.03
N VAL A 59 -14.78 5.50 -6.85
CA VAL A 59 -15.64 5.69 -5.68
C VAL A 59 -15.76 7.17 -5.35
N ASP A 60 -16.98 7.65 -5.16
CA ASP A 60 -17.26 9.01 -4.73
C ASP A 60 -18.05 9.06 -3.42
N PHE A 61 -18.17 10.26 -2.86
CA PHE A 61 -18.88 10.49 -1.61
C PHE A 61 -19.96 11.55 -1.80
N GLU A 62 -21.00 11.55 -0.96
CA GLU A 62 -22.08 12.54 -1.03
C GLU A 62 -21.55 13.99 -0.99
N GLN A 63 -20.58 14.28 -0.12
CA GLN A 63 -19.94 15.60 -0.05
C GLN A 63 -18.93 15.89 -1.18
N ASN A 64 -18.55 14.88 -1.97
CA ASN A 64 -17.56 15.02 -3.04
C ASN A 64 -17.88 14.12 -4.23
N THR A 65 -18.97 14.45 -4.93
CA THR A 65 -19.45 13.62 -6.03
C THR A 65 -18.52 13.69 -7.24
N ALA A 66 -18.44 12.58 -7.96
CA ALA A 66 -17.71 12.50 -9.21
C ALA A 66 -18.24 13.54 -10.21
N ASN A 67 -17.34 14.05 -11.03
CA ASN A 67 -17.64 15.04 -12.07
C ASN A 67 -16.62 14.89 -13.20
N ASN A 68 -16.75 15.69 -14.25
CA ASN A 68 -15.87 15.62 -15.42
C ASN A 68 -14.38 15.79 -15.09
N GLY A 69 -14.04 16.42 -13.96
CA GLY A 69 -12.65 16.54 -13.53
C GLY A 69 -12.15 15.33 -12.74
N TRP A 70 -13.04 14.60 -12.06
CA TRP A 70 -12.69 13.54 -11.11
C TRP A 70 -13.76 12.44 -11.18
N GLY A 71 -13.65 11.57 -12.18
CA GLY A 71 -14.61 10.52 -12.47
C GLY A 71 -14.00 9.47 -13.42
N ILE A 72 -14.84 8.58 -13.96
CA ILE A 72 -14.40 7.45 -14.79
C ILE A 72 -13.55 7.88 -15.98
N GLU A 73 -13.97 8.92 -16.72
CA GLU A 73 -13.24 9.40 -17.89
C GLU A 73 -11.84 9.94 -17.53
N GLU A 74 -11.71 10.64 -16.40
CA GLU A 74 -10.40 11.10 -15.94
C GLU A 74 -9.54 9.93 -15.47
N ALA A 75 -10.11 8.97 -14.73
CA ALA A 75 -9.39 7.77 -14.30
C ALA A 75 -8.84 7.01 -15.50
N ASP A 76 -9.69 6.72 -16.50
CA ASP A 76 -9.29 6.02 -17.72
C ASP A 76 -8.20 6.78 -18.48
N ASN A 77 -8.40 8.08 -18.72
CA ASN A 77 -7.41 8.90 -19.42
C ASN A 77 -6.07 8.96 -18.68
N MET A 78 -6.09 9.21 -17.38
CA MET A 78 -4.88 9.35 -16.57
C MET A 78 -4.09 8.03 -16.53
N LEU A 79 -4.76 6.91 -16.27
CA LEU A 79 -4.11 5.61 -16.18
C LEU A 79 -3.51 5.19 -17.53
N ASN A 80 -4.25 5.34 -18.63
CA ASN A 80 -3.74 5.02 -19.96
C ASN A 80 -2.60 5.94 -20.42
N GLN A 81 -2.60 7.21 -20.00
CA GLN A 81 -1.56 8.16 -20.42
C GLN A 81 -0.29 8.11 -19.57
N ALA A 82 -0.38 7.66 -18.32
CA ALA A 82 0.73 7.77 -17.38
C ALA A 82 1.15 6.44 -16.74
N VAL A 83 0.21 5.55 -16.41
CA VAL A 83 0.50 4.26 -15.77
C VAL A 83 0.88 3.20 -16.79
N VAL A 84 0.11 3.06 -17.87
CA VAL A 84 0.42 2.07 -18.94
C VAL A 84 1.82 2.26 -19.52
N PRO A 85 2.26 3.48 -19.92
CA PRO A 85 3.61 3.68 -20.42
C PRO A 85 4.70 3.45 -19.37
N TYR A 86 4.38 3.68 -18.09
CA TYR A 86 5.33 3.41 -17.01
C TYR A 86 5.59 1.92 -16.85
N ILE A 87 4.54 1.08 -16.86
CA ILE A 87 4.67 -0.39 -16.75
C ILE A 87 5.34 -0.97 -18.01
N GLU A 88 5.04 -0.45 -19.20
CA GLU A 88 5.76 -0.81 -20.43
C GLU A 88 7.26 -0.49 -20.31
N GLN A 89 7.61 0.70 -19.81
CA GLN A 89 9.01 1.08 -19.60
C GLN A 89 9.68 0.21 -18.52
N LEU A 90 8.97 -0.09 -17.43
CA LEU A 90 9.45 -0.87 -16.30
C LEU A 90 9.78 -2.30 -16.70
N SER A 91 8.95 -2.91 -17.53
CA SER A 91 9.16 -4.25 -18.06
C SER A 91 10.12 -4.29 -19.25
N GLY A 92 10.61 -3.14 -19.73
CA GLY A 92 11.41 -3.08 -20.97
C GLY A 92 10.61 -3.47 -22.23
N GLY A 93 9.27 -3.40 -22.17
CA GLY A 93 8.34 -3.78 -23.23
C GLY A 93 7.88 -5.24 -23.19
N ASP A 94 8.26 -6.01 -22.17
CA ASP A 94 7.88 -7.43 -22.06
C ASP A 94 6.47 -7.63 -21.48
N SER A 95 5.98 -6.69 -20.66
CA SER A 95 4.63 -6.73 -20.08
C SER A 95 3.68 -5.77 -20.80
N ASN A 96 2.46 -6.25 -21.08
CA ASN A 96 1.38 -5.44 -21.62
C ASN A 96 0.29 -5.25 -20.56
N LEU A 97 0.06 -3.99 -20.16
CA LEU A 97 -0.98 -3.61 -19.21
C LEU A 97 -2.27 -3.20 -19.92
N SER A 98 -3.34 -3.93 -19.63
CA SER A 98 -4.73 -3.57 -19.94
C SER A 98 -5.45 -3.11 -18.68
N ILE A 99 -6.27 -2.07 -18.80
CA ILE A 99 -7.03 -1.51 -17.68
C ILE A 99 -8.51 -1.49 -18.05
N THR A 100 -9.34 -2.07 -17.18
CA THR A 100 -10.79 -1.96 -17.25
C THR A 100 -11.25 -1.04 -16.13
N VAL A 101 -11.66 0.19 -16.48
CA VAL A 101 -12.37 1.06 -15.54
C VAL A 101 -13.86 0.71 -15.57
N HIS A 102 -14.43 0.44 -14.39
CA HIS A 102 -15.86 0.18 -14.24
C HIS A 102 -16.68 1.35 -14.79
N ASP A 103 -17.80 1.05 -15.44
CA ASP A 103 -18.59 2.02 -16.21
C ASP A 103 -19.51 2.90 -15.35
N THR A 104 -19.66 2.56 -14.07
CA THR A 104 -20.42 3.33 -13.09
C THR A 104 -19.55 3.73 -11.88
N VAL A 105 -19.79 4.96 -11.40
CA VAL A 105 -19.20 5.46 -10.17
C VAL A 105 -19.97 4.88 -9.00
N ILE A 106 -19.24 4.32 -8.05
CA ILE A 106 -19.81 3.74 -6.83
C ILE A 106 -19.90 4.85 -5.78
N ARG A 107 -21.09 5.08 -5.25
CA ARG A 107 -21.31 6.03 -4.15
C ARG A 107 -21.07 5.32 -2.82
N ALA A 108 -20.10 5.81 -2.04
CA ALA A 108 -19.89 5.37 -0.67
C ALA A 108 -21.14 5.61 0.18
N ASN A 109 -21.45 4.67 1.07
CA ASN A 109 -22.62 4.76 1.96
C ASN A 109 -22.46 5.83 3.04
N PHE A 110 -21.22 6.11 3.45
CA PHE A 110 -20.89 7.02 4.54
C PHE A 110 -20.02 8.21 4.08
N PRO A 111 -19.87 9.26 4.92
CA PRO A 111 -18.93 10.33 4.66
C PRO A 111 -17.47 9.86 4.67
N LEU A 112 -16.56 10.65 4.06
CA LEU A 112 -15.13 10.31 3.92
C LEU A 112 -14.46 10.05 5.28
N GLU A 113 -14.88 10.79 6.31
CA GLU A 113 -14.31 10.66 7.66
C GLU A 113 -14.58 9.28 8.28
N ASP A 114 -15.67 8.62 7.91
CA ASP A 114 -15.99 7.28 8.43
C ASP A 114 -15.05 6.20 7.86
N TYR A 115 -14.35 6.51 6.76
CA TYR A 115 -13.39 5.60 6.10
C TYR A 115 -11.93 6.02 6.27
N GLY A 116 -11.64 7.24 6.68
CA GLY A 116 -10.27 7.78 6.68
C GLY A 116 -9.97 8.71 7.86
N GLN A 117 -10.62 8.50 9.00
CA GLN A 117 -10.27 9.22 10.23
C GLN A 117 -9.04 8.61 10.91
N ASP A 118 -8.22 9.45 11.55
CA ASP A 118 -7.12 8.99 12.43
C ASP A 118 -7.54 9.06 13.90
N ALA A 119 -8.25 8.04 14.41
CA ALA A 119 -8.65 8.02 15.82
C ALA A 119 -7.54 7.46 16.73
N THR A 120 -7.07 6.24 16.44
CA THR A 120 -6.03 5.55 17.23
C THR A 120 -4.72 5.35 16.48
N GLY A 121 -4.76 5.52 15.17
CA GLY A 121 -3.67 5.41 14.22
C GLY A 121 -4.14 5.97 12.88
N LYS A 122 -3.27 5.94 11.88
CA LYS A 122 -3.62 6.39 10.52
C LYS A 122 -4.79 5.57 9.98
N ASP A 123 -5.81 6.22 9.42
CA ASP A 123 -6.98 5.56 8.84
C ASP A 123 -7.65 4.52 9.77
N SER A 124 -7.50 4.72 11.08
CA SER A 124 -7.90 3.75 12.10
C SER A 124 -8.98 4.31 13.01
N GLY A 125 -10.03 3.52 13.24
CA GLY A 125 -11.12 3.88 14.14
C GLY A 125 -10.77 3.78 15.62
N ILE A 126 -11.76 3.98 16.49
CA ILE A 126 -11.55 4.01 17.95
C ILE A 126 -11.15 2.64 18.50
N GLY A 127 -11.57 1.56 17.83
CA GLY A 127 -11.22 0.18 18.17
C GLY A 127 -9.89 -0.29 17.59
N GLY A 128 -9.22 0.54 16.77
CA GLY A 128 -8.00 0.15 16.03
C GLY A 128 -8.28 -0.56 14.72
N GLU A 129 -9.54 -0.63 14.29
CA GLU A 129 -9.95 -1.16 12.99
C GLU A 129 -9.43 -0.28 11.83
N PHE A 130 -8.93 -0.90 10.76
CA PHE A 130 -8.53 -0.19 9.54
C PHE A 130 -9.76 0.13 8.69
N LEU A 131 -10.13 1.41 8.65
CA LEU A 131 -11.41 1.88 8.12
C LEU A 131 -11.56 1.82 6.59
N PRO A 132 -10.51 2.05 5.77
CA PRO A 132 -10.64 2.04 4.31
C PRO A 132 -11.08 0.69 3.74
N SER A 133 -10.85 -0.42 4.46
CA SER A 133 -11.28 -1.76 4.06
C SER A 133 -12.79 -1.83 3.81
N ALA A 134 -13.59 -1.14 4.64
CA ALA A 134 -15.04 -1.08 4.46
C ALA A 134 -15.44 -0.39 3.14
N LEU A 135 -14.69 0.63 2.69
CA LEU A 135 -14.96 1.30 1.42
C LEU A 135 -14.67 0.39 0.22
N ALA A 136 -13.58 -0.38 0.28
CA ALA A 136 -13.24 -1.35 -0.74
C ALA A 136 -14.25 -2.52 -0.78
N GLU A 137 -14.69 -3.01 0.37
CA GLU A 137 -15.74 -4.04 0.49
C GLU A 137 -17.07 -3.55 -0.11
N GLU A 138 -17.48 -2.31 0.19
CA GLU A 138 -18.68 -1.70 -0.42
C GLU A 138 -18.55 -1.63 -1.95
N ALA A 139 -17.36 -1.27 -2.46
CA ALA A 139 -17.11 -1.16 -3.88
C ALA A 139 -17.20 -2.52 -4.58
N VAL A 140 -16.50 -3.54 -4.07
CA VAL A 140 -16.56 -4.91 -4.59
C VAL A 140 -17.99 -5.44 -4.54
N THR A 141 -18.67 -5.27 -3.40
CA THR A 141 -20.04 -5.78 -3.20
C THR A 141 -21.04 -5.17 -4.17
N SER A 142 -20.83 -3.91 -4.56
CA SER A 142 -21.72 -3.21 -5.49
C SER A 142 -21.65 -3.71 -6.92
N ILE A 143 -20.55 -4.38 -7.31
CA ILE A 143 -20.29 -4.79 -8.70
C ILE A 143 -20.10 -6.30 -8.87
N MET A 144 -20.14 -7.09 -7.79
CA MET A 144 -19.79 -8.51 -7.80
C MET A 144 -20.56 -9.35 -8.82
N ASP A 145 -21.82 -9.00 -9.10
CA ASP A 145 -22.69 -9.70 -10.06
C ASP A 145 -22.57 -9.17 -11.50
N GLU A 146 -21.83 -8.08 -11.72
CA GLU A 146 -21.73 -7.38 -13.01
C GLU A 146 -20.42 -7.69 -13.75
N ILE A 147 -19.43 -8.23 -13.03
CA ILE A 147 -18.07 -8.43 -13.51
C ILE A 147 -17.80 -9.90 -13.83
N ASN A 148 -17.13 -10.14 -14.96
CA ASN A 148 -16.51 -11.44 -15.23
C ASN A 148 -15.14 -11.51 -14.56
N TRP A 149 -15.08 -12.09 -13.36
CA TRP A 149 -13.88 -12.10 -12.52
C TRP A 149 -12.72 -12.95 -13.06
N GLU A 150 -13.01 -13.96 -13.90
CA GLU A 150 -12.00 -14.80 -14.59
C GLU A 150 -10.99 -13.98 -15.39
N VAL A 151 -11.36 -12.76 -15.82
CA VAL A 151 -10.45 -11.88 -16.57
C VAL A 151 -9.31 -11.33 -15.71
N PHE A 152 -9.51 -11.26 -14.39
CA PHE A 152 -8.57 -10.64 -13.44
C PHE A 152 -7.85 -11.66 -12.55
N ASP A 153 -8.10 -12.95 -12.77
CA ASP A 153 -7.33 -14.08 -12.25
C ASP A 153 -6.30 -14.48 -13.32
N LEU A 154 -5.10 -13.93 -13.22
CA LEU A 154 -4.03 -14.03 -14.22
C LEU A 154 -3.32 -15.38 -14.18
N ASP A 155 -3.32 -16.06 -13.03
CA ASP A 155 -2.65 -17.35 -12.84
C ASP A 155 -3.58 -18.57 -12.69
N ASN A 156 -4.90 -18.33 -12.64
CA ASN A 156 -5.99 -19.30 -12.56
C ASN A 156 -6.08 -20.04 -11.20
N ASP A 157 -5.83 -19.35 -10.09
CA ASP A 157 -5.97 -19.88 -8.74
C ASP A 157 -7.31 -19.52 -8.05
N GLY A 158 -8.19 -18.80 -8.76
CA GLY A 158 -9.49 -18.31 -8.29
C GLY A 158 -9.40 -17.01 -7.50
N ALA A 159 -8.24 -16.38 -7.34
CA ALA A 159 -8.08 -15.07 -6.72
C ALA A 159 -7.98 -13.95 -7.77
N VAL A 160 -8.58 -12.80 -7.48
CA VAL A 160 -8.41 -11.59 -8.29
C VAL A 160 -7.04 -10.97 -7.98
N ASP A 161 -6.17 -10.92 -8.99
CA ASP A 161 -4.78 -10.48 -8.83
C ASP A 161 -4.59 -8.97 -8.82
N ARG A 162 -5.48 -8.22 -9.49
CA ARG A 162 -5.28 -6.80 -9.83
C ARG A 162 -6.55 -5.98 -9.63
N PHE A 163 -6.64 -5.30 -8.50
CA PHE A 163 -7.81 -4.48 -8.16
C PHE A 163 -7.41 -3.14 -7.54
N LEU A 164 -7.88 -2.07 -8.17
CA LEU A 164 -7.60 -0.69 -7.78
C LEU A 164 -8.89 0.10 -7.52
N VAL A 165 -8.97 0.71 -6.35
CA VAL A 165 -10.02 1.64 -5.96
C VAL A 165 -9.49 3.07 -6.06
N LEU A 166 -10.11 3.88 -6.92
CA LEU A 166 -9.80 5.30 -7.05
C LEU A 166 -10.89 6.15 -6.41
N HIS A 167 -10.58 6.82 -5.31
CA HIS A 167 -11.53 7.70 -4.64
C HIS A 167 -11.44 9.15 -5.17
N THR A 168 -12.57 9.83 -5.32
CA THR A 168 -12.65 11.19 -5.93
C THR A 168 -12.15 12.32 -5.06
N THR A 169 -11.69 12.04 -3.84
CA THR A 169 -11.19 13.03 -2.87
C THR A 169 -9.66 13.08 -2.87
N LYS A 170 -9.08 14.14 -2.32
CA LYS A 170 -7.62 14.21 -2.08
C LYS A 170 -7.22 13.23 -0.98
N GLY A 171 -6.12 12.50 -1.21
CA GLY A 171 -5.47 11.67 -0.20
C GLY A 171 -4.91 12.50 0.96
N GLN A 172 -4.69 11.84 2.09
CA GLN A 172 -4.09 12.43 3.27
C GLN A 172 -2.61 12.75 3.08
N GLU A 173 -1.89 11.99 2.25
CA GLU A 173 -0.48 12.20 1.92
C GLU A 173 -0.18 13.61 1.38
N GLU A 174 -1.15 14.25 0.72
CA GLU A 174 -1.06 15.64 0.23
C GLU A 174 -1.12 16.69 1.36
N ASN A 175 -1.74 16.34 2.49
CA ASN A 175 -1.80 17.18 3.68
C ASN A 175 -1.97 16.29 4.93
N PRO A 176 -0.86 15.78 5.50
CA PRO A 176 -0.91 14.83 6.62
C PRO A 176 -1.65 15.35 7.85
N GLY A 177 -1.81 16.67 8.00
CA GLY A 177 -2.54 17.28 9.11
C GLY A 177 -4.07 17.23 8.99
N ASN A 178 -4.61 16.75 7.87
CA ASN A 178 -6.06 16.52 7.72
C ASN A 178 -6.38 15.04 7.92
N SER A 179 -6.56 14.67 9.18
CA SER A 179 -6.79 13.32 9.69
C SER A 179 -8.18 12.75 9.41
N ASN A 180 -8.93 13.29 8.45
CA ASN A 180 -10.26 12.80 8.04
C ASN A 180 -10.25 12.40 6.55
N ARG A 181 -9.07 12.11 6.01
CA ARG A 181 -8.86 11.73 4.61
C ARG A 181 -8.20 10.38 4.60
N ILE A 182 -8.56 9.58 3.61
CA ILE A 182 -7.92 8.30 3.35
C ILE A 182 -6.48 8.55 2.88
N TRP A 183 -5.52 7.82 3.42
CA TRP A 183 -4.17 7.72 2.89
C TRP A 183 -4.11 6.60 1.84
N SER A 184 -3.49 6.86 0.68
CA SER A 184 -3.35 5.83 -0.37
C SER A 184 -2.55 4.61 0.10
N HIS A 185 -2.99 3.38 -0.19
CA HIS A 185 -2.36 2.15 0.33
C HIS A 185 -2.64 0.92 -0.53
N PHE A 186 -1.82 -0.13 -0.35
CA PHE A 186 -2.15 -1.52 -0.62
C PHE A 186 -2.36 -2.28 0.69
N THR A 187 -3.36 -3.16 0.75
CA THR A 187 -3.56 -4.06 1.90
C THR A 187 -4.42 -5.28 1.53
N TYR A 188 -4.48 -6.23 2.46
CA TYR A 188 -5.39 -7.38 2.43
C TYR A 188 -6.69 -7.07 3.15
N PHE A 189 -7.78 -7.69 2.69
CA PHE A 189 -8.98 -7.83 3.52
C PHE A 189 -8.68 -8.75 4.71
N GLU A 190 -9.33 -8.51 5.85
CA GLU A 190 -9.20 -9.39 7.02
C GLU A 190 -9.66 -10.82 6.69
N GLU A 191 -10.73 -10.91 5.90
CA GLU A 191 -11.23 -12.15 5.32
C GLU A 191 -11.44 -11.93 3.81
N PRO A 192 -11.05 -12.88 2.94
CA PRO A 192 -11.34 -12.80 1.52
C PRO A 192 -12.83 -12.57 1.24
N ILE A 193 -13.13 -11.71 0.28
CA ILE A 193 -14.51 -11.52 -0.19
C ILE A 193 -14.78 -12.56 -1.28
N GLU A 194 -15.73 -13.45 -1.01
CA GLU A 194 -16.22 -14.44 -1.98
C GLU A 194 -17.03 -13.75 -3.08
N LEU A 195 -16.74 -14.10 -4.33
CA LEU A 195 -17.34 -13.55 -5.53
C LEU A 195 -18.18 -14.62 -6.23
N VAL A 196 -18.81 -14.24 -7.35
CA VAL A 196 -19.50 -15.20 -8.21
C VAL A 196 -18.50 -16.13 -8.91
N ASP A 197 -19.00 -17.28 -9.38
CA ASP A 197 -18.25 -18.25 -10.19
C ASP A 197 -16.95 -18.76 -9.53
N ASP A 198 -16.99 -19.05 -8.23
CA ASP A 198 -15.89 -19.62 -7.43
C ASP A 198 -14.61 -18.74 -7.38
N HIS A 199 -14.74 -17.43 -7.59
CA HIS A 199 -13.64 -16.47 -7.41
C HIS A 199 -13.69 -15.81 -6.04
N ARG A 200 -12.56 -15.24 -5.63
CA ARG A 200 -12.45 -14.43 -4.41
C ARG A 200 -11.52 -13.24 -4.63
N ILE A 201 -11.64 -12.22 -3.79
CA ILE A 201 -10.68 -11.11 -3.74
C ILE A 201 -10.10 -10.99 -2.33
N GLU A 202 -8.77 -11.02 -2.26
CA GLU A 202 -8.04 -11.08 -0.98
C GLU A 202 -7.40 -9.74 -0.63
N HIS A 203 -7.12 -8.90 -1.62
CA HIS A 203 -6.42 -7.63 -1.42
C HIS A 203 -6.91 -6.56 -2.39
N TYR A 204 -6.55 -5.31 -2.09
CA TYR A 204 -6.86 -4.18 -2.94
C TYR A 204 -5.80 -3.09 -2.78
N THR A 205 -5.74 -2.22 -3.79
CA THR A 205 -5.02 -0.97 -3.73
C THR A 205 -6.04 0.16 -3.73
N MET A 206 -5.83 1.20 -2.93
CA MET A 206 -6.67 2.38 -2.90
C MET A 206 -5.83 3.64 -3.04
N ALA A 207 -6.24 4.55 -3.93
CA ALA A 207 -5.54 5.79 -4.15
C ALA A 207 -6.45 6.96 -4.54
N SER A 208 -5.93 8.18 -4.34
CA SER A 208 -6.63 9.40 -4.68
C SER A 208 -6.63 9.70 -6.18
N LEU A 209 -7.82 9.93 -6.74
CA LEU A 209 -7.95 10.46 -8.11
C LEU A 209 -7.79 11.99 -8.17
N GLN A 210 -8.13 12.70 -7.08
CA GLN A 210 -8.28 14.17 -7.07
C GLN A 210 -6.96 14.96 -7.18
N THR A 211 -5.84 14.27 -7.10
CA THR A 211 -4.49 14.81 -7.33
C THR A 211 -4.13 14.80 -8.83
N GLY A 212 -4.92 14.09 -9.65
CA GLY A 212 -4.72 13.92 -11.09
C GLY A 212 -3.32 13.42 -11.41
N THR A 213 -2.71 13.95 -12.46
CA THR A 213 -1.33 13.59 -12.82
C THR A 213 -0.28 13.77 -11.72
N SER A 214 -0.52 14.59 -10.68
CA SER A 214 0.39 14.67 -9.52
C SER A 214 0.28 13.45 -8.58
N GLY A 215 -0.80 12.67 -8.66
CA GLY A 215 -0.98 11.44 -7.89
C GLY A 215 -0.51 10.17 -8.58
N VAL A 216 -0.09 10.25 -9.85
CA VAL A 216 0.30 9.08 -10.65
C VAL A 216 1.41 8.28 -9.98
N GLY A 217 2.44 8.95 -9.45
CA GLY A 217 3.52 8.27 -8.74
C GLY A 217 3.04 7.47 -7.53
N THR A 218 2.12 8.03 -6.75
CA THR A 218 1.49 7.31 -5.62
C THR A 218 0.67 6.14 -6.11
N ILE A 219 -0.17 6.33 -7.14
CA ILE A 219 -0.96 5.23 -7.73
C ILE A 219 -0.05 4.08 -8.17
N ILE A 220 1.03 4.38 -8.91
CA ILE A 220 1.95 3.35 -9.38
C ILE A 220 2.66 2.68 -8.19
N HIS A 221 3.14 3.44 -7.21
CA HIS A 221 3.76 2.89 -6.00
C HIS A 221 2.86 1.85 -5.33
N GLU A 222 1.60 2.20 -5.07
CA GLU A 222 0.66 1.27 -4.44
C GLU A 222 0.27 0.10 -5.34
N MET A 223 0.26 0.30 -6.68
CA MET A 223 0.03 -0.79 -7.63
C MET A 223 1.16 -1.81 -7.64
N LEU A 224 2.42 -1.36 -7.48
CA LEU A 224 3.58 -2.26 -7.48
C LEU A 224 3.58 -3.19 -6.26
N HIS A 225 2.96 -2.81 -5.14
CA HIS A 225 2.77 -3.73 -4.00
C HIS A 225 1.94 -4.96 -4.37
N GLN A 226 0.94 -4.85 -5.25
CA GLN A 226 0.20 -6.01 -5.78
C GLN A 226 1.06 -6.94 -6.65
N MET A 227 2.23 -6.47 -7.08
CA MET A 227 3.22 -7.24 -7.83
C MET A 227 4.36 -7.75 -6.94
N GLY A 228 4.21 -7.68 -5.61
CA GLY A 228 5.20 -8.16 -4.65
C GLY A 228 6.30 -7.16 -4.30
N ALA A 229 6.19 -5.91 -4.76
CA ALA A 229 7.13 -4.88 -4.36
C ALA A 229 6.97 -4.52 -2.89
N ILE A 230 8.09 -4.23 -2.21
CA ILE A 230 8.11 -3.84 -0.80
C ILE A 230 8.56 -2.40 -0.64
N ASP A 231 8.12 -1.75 0.43
CA ASP A 231 8.61 -0.43 0.80
C ASP A 231 10.10 -0.48 1.14
N LEU A 232 10.86 0.46 0.56
CA LEU A 232 12.30 0.58 0.73
C LEU A 232 12.68 1.78 1.60
N TYR A 233 11.72 2.59 2.02
CA TYR A 233 11.93 3.61 3.04
C TYR A 233 11.66 3.04 4.44
N PRO A 234 12.36 3.49 5.48
CA PRO A 234 12.06 3.05 6.83
C PRO A 234 10.68 3.56 7.24
N VAL A 235 9.78 2.64 7.57
CA VAL A 235 8.52 2.94 8.25
C VAL A 235 8.83 3.72 9.53
N HIS A 236 8.14 4.85 9.69
CA HIS A 236 8.39 5.80 10.75
C HIS A 236 7.89 5.26 12.09
N ASP A 237 8.74 4.50 12.78
CA ASP A 237 8.51 4.16 14.18
C ASP A 237 8.94 5.35 15.06
N GLU A 238 8.05 5.85 15.92
CA GLU A 238 8.24 7.07 16.73
C GLU A 238 9.45 7.00 17.68
N VAL A 239 10.05 5.82 17.83
CA VAL A 239 11.07 5.50 18.82
C VAL A 239 12.50 5.71 18.30
N ALA A 240 12.73 5.78 16.97
CA ALA A 240 14.07 5.92 16.41
C ALA A 240 14.13 6.88 15.21
N PHE A 241 14.89 7.96 15.37
CA PHE A 241 15.24 8.86 14.27
C PHE A 241 16.20 8.13 13.30
N GLN A 242 15.68 7.47 12.27
CA GLN A 242 16.51 6.87 11.23
C GLN A 242 16.93 7.94 10.20
N SER A 243 18.24 8.14 10.05
CA SER A 243 18.83 9.09 9.10
C SER A 243 18.91 8.54 7.68
N TRP A 244 18.93 7.22 7.54
CA TRP A 244 18.83 6.55 6.24
C TRP A 244 17.38 6.60 5.75
N LYS A 245 17.18 6.84 4.46
CA LYS A 245 15.86 7.03 3.83
C LYS A 245 15.62 6.00 2.71
N GLY A 246 16.29 4.85 2.81
CA GLY A 246 16.32 3.92 1.70
C GLY A 246 17.10 4.47 0.51
N PRO A 247 16.74 4.06 -0.72
CA PRO A 247 17.25 4.64 -1.96
C PRO A 247 16.71 6.05 -2.23
N GLY A 248 15.69 6.52 -1.49
CA GLY A 248 15.12 7.87 -1.63
C GLY A 248 14.56 8.12 -3.02
N ASP A 249 14.87 9.27 -3.61
CA ASP A 249 14.32 9.72 -4.90
C ASP A 249 14.72 8.83 -6.10
N TRP A 250 15.60 7.86 -5.88
CA TRP A 250 16.09 6.93 -6.91
C TRP A 250 15.21 5.71 -7.12
N ASP A 251 14.29 5.40 -6.21
CA ASP A 251 13.39 4.25 -6.31
C ASP A 251 11.94 4.66 -6.07
N ILE A 252 11.02 4.15 -6.89
CA ILE A 252 9.59 4.39 -6.71
C ILE A 252 9.07 3.82 -5.38
N MET A 253 9.61 2.71 -4.91
CA MET A 253 9.27 2.10 -3.62
C MET A 253 9.90 2.82 -2.42
N ALA A 254 10.55 3.97 -2.66
CA ALA A 254 11.02 4.89 -1.63
C ALA A 254 10.34 6.27 -1.83
N SER A 255 11.09 7.38 -1.81
CA SER A 255 10.53 8.72 -2.08
C SER A 255 10.46 9.07 -3.57
N GLY A 256 10.94 8.19 -4.45
CA GLY A 256 10.97 8.43 -5.89
C GLY A 256 9.59 8.50 -6.53
N ASN A 257 8.54 8.00 -5.88
CA ASN A 257 7.16 8.20 -6.32
C ASN A 257 6.75 9.69 -6.34
N TRP A 258 7.35 10.53 -5.49
CA TRP A 258 7.06 11.97 -5.41
C TRP A 258 7.83 12.84 -6.41
N ASN A 259 8.68 12.26 -7.25
CA ASN A 259 9.50 13.00 -8.19
C ASN A 259 8.67 13.89 -9.14
N GLY A 260 9.12 15.14 -9.27
CA GLY A 260 8.41 16.16 -10.05
C GLY A 260 6.99 16.46 -9.56
N GLY A 261 6.74 16.29 -8.25
CA GLY A 261 5.42 16.43 -7.63
C GLY A 261 4.48 15.28 -7.98
N GLY A 262 5.04 14.07 -8.07
CA GLY A 262 4.33 12.81 -8.36
C GLY A 262 4.02 12.54 -9.84
N ARG A 263 4.46 13.42 -10.75
CA ARG A 263 4.25 13.27 -12.21
C ARG A 263 5.32 12.42 -12.91
N TRP A 264 6.50 12.32 -12.32
CA TRP A 264 7.68 11.70 -12.95
C TRP A 264 8.33 10.71 -11.99
N PRO A 265 7.60 9.66 -11.57
CA PRO A 265 8.14 8.73 -10.59
C PRO A 265 9.44 8.06 -11.08
N ALA A 266 10.32 7.74 -10.14
CA ALA A 266 11.54 6.98 -10.45
C ALA A 266 11.21 5.59 -11.01
N MET A 267 12.18 4.93 -11.64
CA MET A 267 12.11 3.49 -11.89
C MET A 267 12.53 2.75 -10.60
N PRO A 268 12.07 1.52 -10.35
CA PRO A 268 12.61 0.71 -9.25
C PRO A 268 14.10 0.42 -9.46
N THR A 269 14.88 0.36 -8.38
CA THR A 269 16.34 0.20 -8.40
C THR A 269 16.82 -1.25 -8.60
N GLY A 270 15.91 -2.16 -8.98
CA GLY A 270 16.18 -3.55 -9.38
C GLY A 270 15.63 -4.61 -8.42
N ALA A 271 15.27 -5.79 -8.95
CA ALA A 271 14.85 -7.06 -8.31
C ALA A 271 13.93 -7.03 -7.06
N ASN A 272 13.32 -5.88 -6.75
CA ASN A 272 12.28 -5.74 -5.72
C ASN A 272 10.88 -5.85 -6.35
N MET A 273 10.78 -6.57 -7.46
CA MET A 273 9.60 -6.88 -8.26
C MET A 273 9.69 -8.36 -8.65
#